data_AF-A0AAD7R6Y7-F1
#
_entry.id   AF-A0AAD7R6Y7-F1
#
_cell.length_a   1.000
_cell.length_b   1.000
_cell.length_c   1.000
_cell.angle_alpha   90.00
_cell.angle_beta   90.00
_cell.angle_gamma   90.00
#
_symmetry.space_group_name_H-M   'P 1'
#
loop_
_entity.id
_entity.type
_entity.pdbx_description
1 polymer ?
#
loop_
_entity_poly.entity_id
_entity_poly.type
_entity_poly.pdbx_seq_one_letter_code
_entity_poly.pdbx_strand_id
1 'polypeptide(L)'
;MEGFDFENYKVLFIFDGLDESRLPLEFKCKKLSVGTEPTSVGTLLVNLIKGNLLPSALIWITSRPAASSWIHPDCLDQVTEVRGFKDPQKEEYFRKTITDQNLSGRIILHVKSFRSLYIMCHISIFCWIAAFVLKTMLGEAESEDLPTTLTHMYTCFILTLTTFFSQKYATDSRREDAQPLSEADREFILKLGKLAFQQLQTGHLIFYEYDLKRLGIDVSAAAVQSGVCTEIFKVDLISKACGGRVFSFIHLSVQEYMAALYVFYSFSTNHTNLLDQHPMRKCIRLFKPTKLFDLHKEAVDQAQRWKVLK
;
A
#
# COMPACT_ATOMS: atom_id res chain seq x y z
N MET A 1 1.14 -26.32 31.46
CA MET A 1 2.07 -25.42 30.75
C MET A 1 2.89 -24.74 31.83
N GLU A 2 4.18 -25.06 31.91
CA GLU A 2 5.10 -24.38 32.82
C GLU A 2 5.07 -22.88 32.51
N GLY A 3 4.85 -22.07 33.54
CA GLY A 3 4.82 -20.62 33.41
C GLY A 3 6.21 -20.13 33.01
N PHE A 4 6.32 -19.51 31.85
CA PHE A 4 7.51 -18.75 31.50
C PHE A 4 7.69 -17.63 32.53
N ASP A 5 8.78 -17.67 33.28
CA ASP A 5 9.15 -16.61 34.22
C ASP A 5 9.66 -15.40 33.43
N PHE A 6 8.75 -14.50 33.09
CA PHE A 6 9.05 -13.25 32.40
C PHE A 6 9.73 -12.20 33.31
N GLU A 7 9.83 -12.42 34.63
CA GLU A 7 10.46 -11.45 35.54
C GLU A 7 11.98 -11.35 35.32
N ASN A 8 12.59 -12.42 34.79
CA ASN A 8 14.03 -12.49 34.53
C ASN A 8 14.43 -12.02 33.11
N TYR A 9 13.49 -11.63 32.26
CA TYR A 9 13.77 -11.24 30.88
C TYR A 9 13.38 -9.80 30.58
N LYS A 10 14.26 -9.09 29.86
CA LYS A 10 13.90 -7.84 29.21
C LYS A 10 13.14 -8.14 27.93
N VAL A 11 11.84 -7.89 27.95
CA VAL A 11 10.95 -8.14 26.80
C VAL A 11 10.72 -6.82 26.05
N LEU A 12 10.80 -6.86 24.71
CA LEU A 12 10.41 -5.77 23.82
C LEU A 12 9.31 -6.26 22.89
N PHE A 13 8.17 -5.56 22.91
CA PHE A 13 7.10 -5.73 21.94
C PHE A 13 7.22 -4.69 20.84
N ILE A 14 7.23 -5.13 19.58
CA ILE A 14 7.17 -4.24 18.40
C ILE A 14 5.83 -4.49 17.72
N PHE A 15 4.95 -3.50 17.77
CA PHE A 15 3.68 -3.51 17.05
C PHE A 15 3.80 -2.64 15.81
N ASP A 16 3.85 -3.30 14.65
CA ASP A 16 3.96 -2.62 13.36
C ASP A 16 2.56 -2.34 12.78
N GLY A 17 2.29 -1.08 12.41
CA GLY A 17 1.07 -0.69 11.72
C GLY A 17 -0.19 -0.66 12.60
N LEU A 18 -0.20 0.13 13.69
CA LEU A 18 -1.36 0.20 14.58
C LEU A 18 -2.66 0.57 13.84
N ASP A 19 -2.58 1.45 12.84
CA ASP A 19 -3.72 1.89 12.03
C ASP A 19 -4.33 0.78 11.16
N GLU A 20 -3.62 -0.32 10.97
CA GLU A 20 -4.07 -1.49 10.20
C GLU A 20 -4.73 -2.55 11.08
N SER A 21 -4.57 -2.45 12.41
CA SER A 21 -5.01 -3.46 13.38
C SER A 21 -6.53 -3.65 13.44
N ARG A 22 -7.31 -2.60 13.09
CA ARG A 22 -8.78 -2.55 13.24
C ARG A 22 -9.27 -2.86 14.66
N LEU A 23 -8.40 -2.77 15.66
CA LEU A 23 -8.73 -3.08 17.04
C LEU A 23 -9.40 -1.87 17.70
N PRO A 24 -10.55 -2.03 18.37
CA PRO A 24 -11.09 -0.99 19.23
C PRO A 24 -10.21 -0.87 20.47
N LEU A 25 -9.38 0.18 20.52
CA LEU A 25 -8.53 0.47 21.67
C LEU A 25 -9.31 1.26 22.72
N GLU A 26 -10.02 0.56 23.59
CA GLU A 26 -10.74 1.17 24.69
C GLU A 26 -9.83 1.34 25.92
N PHE A 27 -9.28 2.55 26.08
CA PHE A 27 -8.49 2.90 27.26
C PHE A 27 -9.32 3.01 28.54
N LYS A 28 -10.65 2.88 28.48
CA LYS A 28 -11.53 2.71 29.65
C LYS A 28 -11.88 1.24 29.87
N CYS A 29 -10.88 0.38 30.03
CA CYS A 29 -11.05 -1.06 30.24
C CYS A 29 -10.69 -1.51 31.66
N LYS A 30 -11.19 -2.69 32.05
CA LYS A 30 -10.80 -3.37 33.29
C LYS A 30 -9.29 -3.67 33.28
N LYS A 31 -8.63 -3.47 34.44
CA LYS A 31 -7.25 -3.88 34.66
C LYS A 31 -7.13 -5.40 34.66
N LEU A 32 -6.21 -5.93 33.86
CA LEU A 32 -5.89 -7.35 33.79
C LEU A 32 -4.63 -7.68 34.59
N SER A 33 -4.51 -8.94 35.02
CA SER A 33 -3.31 -9.52 35.64
C SER A 33 -2.83 -10.73 34.85
N VAL A 34 -1.58 -11.14 35.05
CA VAL A 34 -1.06 -12.37 34.46
C VAL A 34 -1.88 -13.56 35.00
N GLY A 35 -2.39 -14.43 34.12
CA GLY A 35 -3.27 -15.54 34.48
C GLY A 35 -4.78 -15.24 34.50
N THR A 36 -5.22 -14.10 33.95
CA THR A 36 -6.65 -13.79 33.78
C THR A 36 -7.29 -14.64 32.67
N GLU A 37 -8.61 -14.87 32.76
CA GLU A 37 -9.45 -15.51 31.73
C GLU A 37 -9.22 -14.95 30.31
N PRO A 38 -9.49 -15.75 29.25
CA PRO A 38 -9.40 -15.30 27.87
C PRO A 38 -10.15 -14.00 27.62
N THR A 39 -9.52 -13.06 26.89
CA THR A 39 -10.09 -11.74 26.60
C THR A 39 -9.77 -11.30 25.17
N SER A 40 -10.32 -10.18 24.73
CA SER A 40 -10.08 -9.67 23.37
C SER A 40 -8.66 -9.16 23.20
N VAL A 41 -8.12 -9.27 21.98
CA VAL A 41 -6.78 -8.78 21.64
C VAL A 41 -6.63 -7.27 21.92
N GLY A 42 -7.67 -6.47 21.63
CA GLY A 42 -7.66 -5.04 21.96
C GLY A 42 -7.51 -4.78 23.45
N THR A 43 -8.22 -5.54 24.31
CA THR A 43 -8.10 -5.40 25.76
C THR A 43 -6.73 -5.81 26.28
N LEU A 44 -6.14 -6.87 25.71
CA LEU A 44 -4.76 -7.28 26.03
C LEU A 44 -3.76 -6.18 25.66
N LEU A 45 -3.85 -5.65 24.44
CA LEU A 45 -2.96 -4.61 23.93
C LEU A 45 -3.03 -3.34 24.79
N VAL A 46 -4.23 -2.88 25.14
CA VAL A 46 -4.40 -1.71 26.03
C VAL A 46 -3.80 -1.97 27.42
N ASN A 47 -3.96 -3.17 27.98
CA ASN A 47 -3.39 -3.50 29.28
C ASN A 47 -1.86 -3.64 29.25
N LEU A 48 -1.27 -4.10 28.13
CA LEU A 48 0.17 -4.07 27.90
C LEU A 48 0.67 -2.62 27.81
N ILE A 49 0.03 -1.78 27.00
CA ILE A 49 0.39 -0.36 26.82
C ILE A 49 0.32 0.40 28.15
N LYS A 50 -0.68 0.10 28.99
CA LYS A 50 -0.80 0.70 30.33
C LYS A 50 0.19 0.16 31.37
N GLY A 51 0.97 -0.86 31.05
CA GLY A 51 1.83 -1.57 32.01
C GLY A 51 1.07 -2.39 33.06
N ASN A 52 -0.22 -2.68 32.85
CA ASN A 52 -0.98 -3.57 33.73
C ASN A 52 -0.54 -5.04 33.57
N LEU A 53 -0.16 -5.40 32.35
CA LEU A 53 0.45 -6.67 32.00
C LEU A 53 1.92 -6.43 31.66
N LEU A 54 2.82 -7.23 32.22
CA LEU A 54 4.27 -7.16 31.97
C LEU A 54 4.82 -5.72 32.13
N PRO A 55 4.75 -5.13 33.34
CA PRO A 55 5.10 -3.72 33.57
C PRO A 55 6.55 -3.36 33.18
N SER A 56 7.45 -4.34 33.14
CA SER A 56 8.86 -4.15 32.76
C SER A 56 9.11 -4.27 31.25
N ALA A 57 8.09 -4.58 30.44
CA ALA A 57 8.23 -4.73 29.00
C ALA A 57 8.35 -3.37 28.31
N LEU A 58 9.25 -3.30 27.33
CA LEU A 58 9.34 -2.16 26.42
C LEU A 58 8.36 -2.35 25.28
N ILE A 59 7.76 -1.26 24.80
CA ILE A 59 6.78 -1.29 23.73
C ILE A 59 7.17 -0.25 22.67
N TRP A 60 7.33 -0.70 21.43
CA TRP A 60 7.52 0.14 20.25
C TRP A 60 6.33 -0.03 19.32
N ILE A 61 5.67 1.08 18.97
CA ILE A 61 4.50 1.06 18.08
C ILE A 61 4.81 1.94 16.86
N THR A 62 4.60 1.40 15.66
CA THR A 62 4.58 2.22 14.44
C THR A 62 3.14 2.49 14.03
N SER A 63 2.87 3.68 13.51
CA SER A 63 1.55 4.05 13.03
C SER A 63 1.60 5.25 12.11
N ARG A 64 0.59 5.40 11.24
CA ARG A 64 0.30 6.68 10.59
C ARG A 64 -0.06 7.74 11.65
N PRO A 65 0.30 9.03 11.42
CA PRO A 65 0.05 10.10 12.39
C PRO A 65 -1.41 10.19 12.89
N ALA A 66 -2.39 9.93 12.02
CA ALA A 66 -3.82 9.98 12.37
C ALA A 66 -4.19 9.01 13.52
N ALA A 67 -3.60 7.82 13.53
CA ALA A 67 -3.90 6.79 14.52
C ALA A 67 -2.99 6.84 15.76
N SER A 68 -1.94 7.68 15.76
CA SER A 68 -1.15 7.93 16.96
C SER A 68 -1.99 8.49 18.11
N SER A 69 -3.04 9.25 17.78
CA SER A 69 -4.00 9.81 18.73
C SER A 69 -4.88 8.76 19.42
N TRP A 70 -4.90 7.51 18.93
CA TRP A 70 -5.66 6.43 19.55
C TRP A 70 -5.04 5.97 20.86
N ILE A 71 -3.73 6.22 21.07
CA ILE A 71 -3.04 5.92 22.32
C ILE A 71 -3.18 7.10 23.28
N HIS A 72 -3.54 6.81 24.53
CA HIS A 72 -3.65 7.85 25.54
C HIS A 72 -2.27 8.51 25.80
N PRO A 73 -2.17 9.86 25.85
CA PRO A 73 -0.90 10.56 26.04
C PRO A 73 -0.11 10.12 27.28
N ASP A 74 -0.80 9.84 28.39
CA ASP A 74 -0.17 9.36 29.64
C ASP A 74 0.50 7.98 29.51
N CYS A 75 0.29 7.26 28.40
CA CYS A 75 0.93 5.98 28.12
C CYS A 75 2.11 6.10 27.13
N LEU A 76 2.55 7.32 26.80
CA LEU A 76 3.62 7.57 25.82
C LEU A 76 4.86 8.15 26.50
N ASP A 77 5.96 7.41 26.47
CA ASP A 77 7.26 7.90 26.94
C ASP A 77 7.98 8.74 25.87
N GLN A 78 7.92 8.32 24.60
CA GLN A 78 8.59 8.98 23.50
C GLN A 78 7.77 8.86 22.20
N VAL A 79 7.74 9.95 21.42
CA VAL A 79 7.17 9.98 20.07
C VAL A 79 8.25 10.43 19.09
N THR A 80 8.46 9.63 18.04
CA THR A 80 9.42 9.94 16.97
C THR A 80 8.70 9.96 15.64
N GLU A 81 8.88 11.04 14.87
CA GLU A 81 8.29 11.18 13.54
C GLU A 81 9.30 10.79 12.46
N VAL A 82 8.94 9.81 11.62
CA VAL A 82 9.74 9.43 10.45
C VAL A 82 9.39 10.37 9.28
N ARG A 83 10.28 11.33 9.02
CA ARG A 83 10.09 12.38 8.00
C ARG A 83 10.73 12.05 6.64
N GLY A 84 11.02 10.80 6.31
CA GLY A 84 11.60 10.45 5.00
C GLY A 84 12.98 11.06 4.70
N PHE A 85 13.32 11.15 3.41
CA PHE A 85 14.63 11.56 2.91
C PHE A 85 14.75 13.06 2.70
N LYS A 86 15.83 13.63 3.24
CA LYS A 86 16.34 14.95 2.88
C LYS A 86 16.95 14.91 1.48
N ASP A 87 17.10 16.08 0.87
CA ASP A 87 17.59 16.22 -0.51
C ASP A 87 18.91 15.45 -0.81
N PRO A 88 19.96 15.50 0.04
CA PRO A 88 21.17 14.70 -0.20
C PRO A 88 20.92 13.19 -0.15
N GLN A 89 20.00 12.74 0.72
CA GLN A 89 19.69 11.33 0.93
C GLN A 89 18.90 10.75 -0.26
N LYS A 90 18.11 11.56 -0.97
CA LYS A 90 17.45 11.15 -2.21
C LYS A 90 18.47 10.72 -3.25
N GLU A 91 19.50 11.53 -3.47
CA GLU A 91 20.56 11.21 -4.44
C GLU A 91 21.41 10.04 -3.99
N GLU A 92 21.76 9.99 -2.69
CA GLU A 92 22.50 8.88 -2.10
C GLU A 92 21.78 7.55 -2.32
N TYR A 93 20.45 7.53 -2.20
CA TYR A 93 19.66 6.34 -2.50
C TYR A 93 19.89 5.84 -3.93
N PHE A 94 19.78 6.71 -4.94
CA PHE A 94 19.96 6.31 -6.34
C PHE A 94 21.40 5.86 -6.63
N ARG A 95 22.41 6.53 -6.06
CA ARG A 95 23.83 6.15 -6.22
C ARG A 95 24.14 4.80 -5.59
N LYS A 96 23.54 4.48 -4.45
CA LYS A 96 23.70 3.18 -3.77
C LYS A 96 22.91 2.05 -4.42
N THR A 97 21.74 2.36 -4.99
CA THR A 97 20.83 1.35 -5.55
C THR A 97 21.22 0.94 -6.97
N ILE A 98 21.80 1.86 -7.75
CA ILE A 98 22.13 1.64 -9.16
C ILE A 98 23.65 1.54 -9.30
N THR A 99 24.15 0.34 -9.63
CA THR A 99 25.59 0.05 -9.77
C THR A 99 26.26 0.92 -10.83
N ASP A 100 25.62 1.09 -12.00
CA ASP A 100 26.09 1.96 -13.06
C ASP A 100 25.91 3.44 -12.68
N GLN A 101 27.04 4.11 -12.42
CA GLN A 101 27.04 5.51 -11.97
C GLN A 101 26.63 6.50 -13.06
N ASN A 102 26.81 6.18 -14.34
CA ASN A 102 26.32 7.02 -15.44
C ASN A 102 24.78 6.97 -15.48
N LEU A 103 24.23 5.76 -15.47
CA LEU A 103 22.78 5.55 -15.40
C LEU A 103 22.17 6.19 -14.14
N SER A 104 22.81 6.01 -12.98
CA SER A 104 22.39 6.65 -11.73
C SER A 104 22.37 8.18 -11.85
N GLY A 105 23.41 8.77 -12.45
CA GLY A 105 23.47 10.21 -12.72
C GLY A 105 22.32 10.69 -13.60
N ARG A 106 22.01 9.98 -14.69
CA ARG A 106 20.89 10.29 -15.59
C ARG A 106 19.54 10.21 -14.88
N ILE A 107 19.33 9.20 -14.05
CA ILE A 107 18.10 9.04 -13.25
C ILE A 107 17.93 10.19 -12.26
N ILE A 108 19.00 10.54 -11.55
CA ILE A 108 18.99 11.68 -10.60
C ILE A 108 18.64 12.97 -11.34
N LEU A 109 19.25 13.22 -12.50
CA LEU A 109 18.97 14.40 -13.32
C LEU A 109 17.50 14.42 -13.76
N HIS A 110 16.98 13.31 -14.29
CA HIS A 110 15.58 13.21 -14.71
C HIS A 110 14.61 13.49 -13.57
N VAL A 111 14.77 12.84 -12.42
CA VAL A 111 13.91 13.04 -11.24
C VAL A 111 13.97 14.50 -10.76
N LYS A 112 15.14 15.13 -10.77
CA LYS A 112 15.30 16.55 -10.39
C LYS A 112 14.66 17.53 -11.37
N SER A 113 14.66 17.22 -12.67
CA SER A 113 14.04 18.05 -13.70
C SER A 113 12.52 18.18 -13.52
N PHE A 114 11.89 17.17 -12.91
CA PHE A 114 10.45 17.17 -12.66
C PHE A 114 10.12 17.34 -11.18
N ARG A 115 9.71 18.56 -10.81
CA ARG A 115 9.41 18.96 -9.42
C ARG A 115 8.51 17.96 -8.67
N SER A 116 7.47 17.44 -9.30
CA SER A 116 6.54 16.49 -8.67
C SER A 116 7.23 15.17 -8.31
N LEU A 117 8.08 14.63 -9.19
CA LEU A 117 8.85 13.42 -8.93
C LEU A 117 9.87 13.63 -7.81
N TYR A 118 10.61 14.76 -7.86
CA TYR A 118 11.61 15.09 -6.86
C TYR A 118 11.02 15.30 -5.45
N ILE A 119 9.85 15.94 -5.35
CA ILE A 119 9.14 16.11 -4.08
C ILE A 119 8.72 14.75 -3.53
N MET A 120 8.15 13.87 -4.36
CA MET A 120 7.66 12.58 -3.90
C MET A 120 8.78 11.64 -3.46
N CYS A 121 9.98 11.76 -4.03
CA CYS A 121 11.19 11.04 -3.58
C CYS A 121 11.61 11.39 -2.13
N HIS A 122 10.97 12.35 -1.47
CA HIS A 122 11.05 12.48 -0.03
C HIS A 122 10.60 11.22 0.72
N ILE A 123 9.63 10.49 0.17
CA ILE A 123 9.19 9.20 0.72
C ILE A 123 10.02 8.10 0.03
N SER A 124 10.69 7.25 0.81
CA SER A 124 11.68 6.28 0.32
C SER A 124 11.15 5.31 -0.74
N ILE A 125 9.90 4.86 -0.62
CA ILE A 125 9.28 3.96 -1.61
C ILE A 125 9.22 4.59 -3.01
N PHE A 126 9.11 5.91 -3.11
CA PHE A 126 9.10 6.59 -4.41
C PHE A 126 10.48 6.63 -5.05
N CYS A 127 11.54 6.69 -4.25
CA CYS A 127 12.89 6.53 -4.78
C CYS A 127 13.05 5.13 -5.38
N TRP A 128 12.52 4.10 -4.72
CA TRP A 128 12.53 2.74 -5.25
C TRP A 128 11.70 2.61 -6.54
N ILE A 129 10.47 3.13 -6.57
CA ILE A 129 9.61 3.13 -7.77
C ILE A 129 10.32 3.84 -8.93
N ALA A 130 10.84 5.05 -8.71
CA ALA A 130 11.52 5.82 -9.74
C ALA A 130 12.78 5.11 -10.23
N ALA A 131 13.58 4.54 -9.32
CA ALA A 131 14.76 3.77 -9.69
C ALA A 131 14.39 2.54 -10.52
N PHE A 132 13.36 1.80 -10.11
CA PHE A 132 12.90 0.60 -10.83
C PHE A 132 12.43 0.93 -12.24
N VAL A 133 11.52 1.91 -12.38
CA VAL A 133 10.96 2.31 -13.68
C VAL A 133 12.02 2.89 -14.60
N LEU A 134 12.76 3.89 -14.13
CA LEU A 134 13.70 4.62 -14.98
C LEU A 134 14.90 3.75 -15.36
N LYS A 135 15.34 2.84 -14.47
CA LYS A 135 16.40 1.88 -14.80
C LYS A 135 15.98 0.95 -15.93
N THR A 136 14.75 0.45 -15.91
CA THR A 136 14.24 -0.44 -16.97
C THR A 136 14.10 0.32 -18.29
N MET A 137 13.45 1.50 -18.27
CA MET A 137 13.20 2.28 -19.50
C MET A 137 14.46 2.87 -20.13
N LEU A 138 15.49 3.19 -19.33
CA LEU A 138 16.77 3.69 -19.84
C LEU A 138 17.73 2.58 -20.26
N GLY A 139 17.50 1.34 -19.82
CA GLY A 139 18.34 0.18 -20.13
C GLY A 139 18.00 -0.51 -21.46
N GLU A 140 16.75 -0.42 -21.91
CA GLU A 140 16.23 -1.18 -23.07
C GLU A 140 16.23 -0.39 -24.41
N ALA A 141 17.16 0.56 -24.56
CA ALA A 141 17.22 1.67 -25.55
C ALA A 141 16.54 2.94 -25.01
N GLU A 142 17.18 4.10 -25.22
CA GLU A 142 16.68 5.39 -24.71
C GLU A 142 15.27 5.66 -25.23
N SER A 143 14.26 5.34 -24.43
CA SER A 143 12.87 5.71 -24.70
C SER A 143 12.74 7.23 -24.58
N GLU A 144 12.23 7.88 -25.63
CA GLU A 144 11.96 9.33 -25.62
C GLU A 144 10.84 9.73 -24.64
N ASP A 145 10.04 8.78 -24.12
CA ASP A 145 8.85 9.05 -23.30
C ASP A 145 9.03 8.63 -21.83
N LEU A 146 10.09 9.13 -21.18
CA LEU A 146 10.30 8.89 -19.75
C LEU A 146 9.21 9.56 -18.89
N PRO A 147 8.79 8.95 -17.76
CA PRO A 147 7.73 9.49 -16.93
C PRO A 147 8.10 10.85 -16.34
N THR A 148 7.29 11.87 -16.64
CA THR A 148 7.48 13.26 -16.21
C THR A 148 6.48 13.70 -15.12
N THR A 149 5.40 12.94 -14.94
CA THR A 149 4.36 13.18 -13.93
C THR A 149 4.21 11.97 -13.02
N LEU A 150 3.58 12.13 -11.86
CA LEU A 150 3.32 11.02 -10.95
C LEU A 150 2.36 9.99 -11.55
N THR A 151 1.30 10.44 -12.21
CA THR A 151 0.39 9.53 -12.90
C THR A 151 1.13 8.74 -13.96
N HIS A 152 1.98 9.38 -14.77
CA HIS A 152 2.80 8.69 -15.77
C HIS A 152 3.77 7.70 -15.09
N MET A 153 4.44 8.11 -14.00
CA MET A 153 5.34 7.24 -13.22
C MET A 153 4.63 5.99 -12.71
N TYR A 154 3.42 6.11 -12.17
CA TYR A 154 2.64 4.94 -11.74
C TYR A 154 2.18 4.08 -12.91
N THR A 155 1.77 4.68 -14.03
CA THR A 155 1.44 3.92 -15.24
C THR A 155 2.63 3.08 -15.67
N CYS A 156 3.80 3.69 -15.84
CA CYS A 156 5.04 2.98 -16.17
C CYS A 156 5.37 1.92 -15.11
N PHE A 157 5.23 2.22 -13.82
CA PHE A 157 5.48 1.27 -12.74
C PHE A 157 4.64 0.02 -12.84
N ILE A 158 3.32 0.16 -13.02
CA ILE A 158 2.42 -1.00 -13.18
C ILE A 158 2.79 -1.79 -14.45
N LEU A 159 3.01 -1.11 -15.57
CA LEU A 159 3.40 -1.76 -16.83
C LEU A 159 4.71 -2.53 -16.67
N THR A 160 5.76 -1.90 -16.16
CA THR A 160 7.08 -2.51 -15.95
C THR A 160 7.00 -3.70 -14.99
N LEU A 161 6.23 -3.60 -13.89
CA LEU A 161 6.01 -4.74 -13.00
C LEU A 161 5.31 -5.88 -13.72
N THR A 162 4.21 -5.61 -14.40
CA THR A 162 3.44 -6.65 -15.11
C THR A 162 4.31 -7.34 -16.16
N THR A 163 5.09 -6.61 -16.96
CA THR A 163 6.00 -7.19 -17.93
C THR A 163 7.10 -8.03 -17.25
N PHE A 164 7.74 -7.50 -16.21
CA PHE A 164 8.80 -8.21 -15.47
C PHE A 164 8.32 -9.54 -14.89
N PHE A 165 7.15 -9.55 -14.24
CA PHE A 165 6.59 -10.76 -13.65
C PHE A 165 6.07 -11.73 -14.71
N SER A 166 5.42 -11.24 -15.77
CA SER A 166 4.94 -12.10 -16.86
C SER A 166 6.08 -12.76 -17.64
N GLN A 167 7.26 -12.14 -17.75
CA GLN A 167 8.46 -12.77 -18.32
C GLN A 167 9.10 -13.80 -17.37
N LYS A 168 9.22 -13.46 -16.08
CA LYS A 168 9.86 -14.33 -15.08
C LYS A 168 9.14 -15.67 -14.86
N TYR A 169 7.83 -15.69 -15.07
CA TYR A 169 6.98 -16.87 -14.84
C TYR A 169 6.38 -17.47 -16.13
N ALA A 170 6.80 -17.00 -17.30
CA ALA A 170 6.45 -17.65 -18.56
C ALA A 170 7.17 -19.00 -18.66
N THR A 171 6.41 -20.10 -18.63
CA THR A 171 6.91 -21.46 -18.86
C THR A 171 7.18 -21.78 -20.33
N ASP A 172 6.66 -20.98 -21.26
CA ASP A 172 6.85 -21.19 -22.70
C ASP A 172 7.80 -20.15 -23.30
N SER A 173 8.92 -20.66 -23.82
CA SER A 173 9.88 -19.95 -24.66
C SER A 173 9.26 -19.63 -26.02
N ARG A 174 8.45 -18.57 -26.10
CA ARG A 174 7.99 -17.91 -27.35
C ARG A 174 7.24 -16.62 -27.01
N ARG A 175 7.98 -15.57 -26.68
CA ARG A 175 7.49 -14.18 -26.75
C ARG A 175 8.49 -13.36 -27.56
N GLU A 176 8.62 -13.69 -28.85
CA GLU A 176 9.44 -12.93 -29.80
C GLU A 176 8.66 -11.77 -30.46
N ASP A 177 7.33 -11.69 -30.31
CA ASP A 177 6.54 -10.59 -30.87
C ASP A 177 5.88 -9.76 -29.75
N ALA A 178 6.47 -8.58 -29.51
CA ALA A 178 6.14 -7.68 -28.41
C ALA A 178 4.78 -6.97 -28.58
N GLN A 179 3.71 -7.57 -28.07
CA GLN A 179 2.63 -6.79 -27.47
C GLN A 179 2.96 -6.55 -25.98
N PRO A 180 3.01 -5.30 -25.49
CA PRO A 180 3.48 -5.00 -24.14
C PRO A 180 2.66 -5.64 -23.01
N LEU A 181 1.39 -5.96 -23.27
CA LEU A 181 0.47 -6.57 -22.31
C LEU A 181 -0.48 -7.54 -23.02
N SER A 182 -0.61 -8.76 -22.51
CA SER A 182 -1.65 -9.69 -22.96
C SER A 182 -3.03 -9.27 -22.46
N GLU A 183 -4.10 -9.80 -23.06
CA GLU A 183 -5.47 -9.55 -22.59
C GLU A 183 -5.66 -10.02 -21.13
N ALA A 184 -5.02 -11.14 -20.76
CA ALA A 184 -5.02 -11.65 -19.39
C ALA A 184 -4.34 -10.68 -18.41
N ASP A 185 -3.23 -10.06 -18.81
CA ASP A 185 -2.54 -9.04 -17.99
C ASP A 185 -3.45 -7.81 -17.75
N ARG A 186 -4.15 -7.36 -18.80
CA ARG A 186 -5.11 -6.25 -18.72
C ARG A 186 -6.26 -6.57 -17.77
N GLU A 187 -6.87 -7.75 -17.92
CA GLU A 187 -7.96 -8.20 -17.06
C GLU A 187 -7.51 -8.27 -15.60
N PHE A 188 -6.30 -8.79 -15.35
CA PHE A 188 -5.72 -8.88 -14.01
C PHE A 188 -5.52 -7.49 -13.37
N ILE A 189 -4.91 -6.55 -14.09
CA ILE A 189 -4.74 -5.15 -13.63
C ILE A 189 -6.09 -4.52 -13.29
N LEU A 190 -7.11 -4.72 -14.12
CA LEU A 190 -8.45 -4.18 -13.88
C LEU A 190 -9.13 -4.79 -12.66
N LYS A 191 -9.01 -6.11 -12.45
CA LYS A 191 -9.50 -6.78 -11.23
C LYS A 191 -8.80 -6.25 -9.98
N LEU A 192 -7.49 -6.02 -10.02
CA LEU A 192 -6.76 -5.38 -8.92
C LEU A 192 -7.20 -3.93 -8.69
N GLY A 193 -7.44 -3.15 -9.75
CA GLY A 193 -7.97 -1.78 -9.62
C GLY A 193 -9.36 -1.76 -8.98
N LYS A 194 -10.22 -2.72 -9.34
CA LYS A 194 -11.52 -2.91 -8.70
C LYS A 194 -11.39 -3.26 -7.22
N LEU A 195 -10.48 -4.17 -6.87
CA LEU A 195 -10.18 -4.52 -5.48
C LEU A 195 -9.71 -3.28 -4.69
N ALA A 196 -8.76 -2.52 -5.24
CA ALA A 196 -8.23 -1.31 -4.64
C ALA A 196 -9.35 -0.31 -4.32
N PHE A 197 -10.24 -0.07 -5.28
CA PHE A 197 -11.41 0.80 -5.12
C PHE A 197 -12.34 0.32 -4.00
N GLN A 198 -12.71 -0.97 -4.00
CA GLN A 198 -13.62 -1.54 -2.98
C GLN A 198 -13.03 -1.50 -1.57
N GLN A 199 -11.74 -1.79 -1.43
CA GLN A 199 -11.06 -1.78 -0.14
C GLN A 199 -10.89 -0.34 0.38
N LEU A 200 -10.51 0.61 -0.49
CA LEU A 200 -10.43 2.03 -0.08
C LEU A 200 -11.80 2.59 0.32
N GLN A 201 -12.87 2.26 -0.40
CA GLN A 201 -14.23 2.69 -0.06
C GLN A 201 -14.68 2.19 1.32
N THR A 202 -14.19 1.02 1.75
CA THR A 202 -14.48 0.44 3.08
C THR A 202 -13.45 0.85 4.15
N GLY A 203 -12.36 1.53 3.77
CA GLY A 203 -11.28 1.97 4.66
C GLY A 203 -10.30 0.85 5.02
N HIS A 204 -10.19 -0.17 4.17
CA HIS A 204 -9.33 -1.32 4.36
C HIS A 204 -8.01 -1.20 3.56
N LEU A 205 -6.88 -1.38 4.25
CA LEU A 205 -5.54 -1.41 3.64
C LEU A 205 -5.02 -2.84 3.40
N ILE A 206 -5.47 -3.78 4.24
CA ILE A 206 -5.24 -5.21 4.07
C ILE A 206 -6.50 -5.90 3.56
N PHE A 207 -6.32 -6.96 2.78
CA PHE A 207 -7.38 -7.80 2.24
C PHE A 207 -6.98 -9.27 2.28
N TYR A 208 -7.97 -10.15 2.21
CA TYR A 208 -7.77 -11.57 2.43
C TYR A 208 -7.83 -12.36 1.13
N GLU A 209 -7.38 -13.61 1.18
CA GLU A 209 -7.54 -14.58 0.11
C GLU A 209 -8.98 -14.66 -0.43
N TYR A 210 -9.97 -14.55 0.46
CA TYR A 210 -11.38 -14.52 0.08
C TYR A 210 -11.73 -13.34 -0.84
N ASP A 211 -11.17 -12.14 -0.60
CA ASP A 211 -11.44 -10.95 -1.41
C ASP A 211 -10.90 -11.10 -2.85
N LEU A 212 -9.73 -11.76 -2.99
CA LEU A 212 -9.14 -12.09 -4.28
C LEU A 212 -10.01 -13.11 -5.04
N LYS A 213 -10.39 -14.20 -4.37
CA LYS A 213 -11.24 -15.26 -4.95
C LYS A 213 -12.59 -14.72 -5.41
N ARG A 214 -13.21 -13.82 -4.63
CA ARG A 214 -14.49 -13.17 -4.98
C ARG A 214 -14.41 -12.39 -6.30
N LEU A 215 -13.23 -11.86 -6.65
CA LEU A 215 -13.00 -11.16 -7.91
C LEU A 215 -12.47 -12.07 -9.03
N GLY A 216 -12.40 -13.38 -8.78
CA GLY A 216 -11.85 -14.34 -9.74
C GLY A 216 -10.37 -14.11 -10.02
N ILE A 217 -9.62 -13.64 -9.01
CA ILE A 217 -8.17 -13.52 -9.06
C ILE A 217 -7.58 -14.80 -8.47
N ASP A 218 -6.76 -15.51 -9.24
CA ASP A 218 -6.02 -16.65 -8.70
C ASP A 218 -5.02 -16.15 -7.64
N VAL A 219 -5.06 -16.77 -6.48
CA VAL A 219 -4.28 -16.36 -5.31
C VAL A 219 -2.81 -16.73 -5.50
N SER A 220 -2.53 -17.80 -6.24
CA SER A 220 -1.16 -18.17 -6.61
C SER A 220 -0.60 -17.15 -7.59
N ALA A 221 -1.38 -16.76 -8.62
CA ALA A 221 -1.04 -15.63 -9.48
C ALA A 221 -0.91 -14.30 -8.71
N ALA A 222 -1.75 -13.98 -7.73
CA ALA A 222 -1.61 -12.74 -6.95
C ALA A 222 -0.34 -12.70 -6.09
N ALA A 223 0.06 -13.84 -5.51
CA ALA A 223 1.29 -13.96 -4.71
C ALA A 223 2.57 -13.97 -5.58
N VAL A 224 2.48 -14.53 -6.79
CA VAL A 224 3.64 -14.79 -7.67
C VAL A 224 3.80 -13.73 -8.76
N GLN A 225 2.69 -13.27 -9.35
CA GLN A 225 2.60 -12.32 -10.47
C GLN A 225 2.33 -10.88 -10.01
N SER A 226 2.24 -10.70 -8.70
CA SER A 226 2.03 -9.46 -7.97
C SER A 226 2.85 -8.27 -8.42
N GLY A 227 4.02 -8.11 -7.81
CA GLY A 227 4.80 -6.85 -7.81
C GLY A 227 4.07 -5.64 -7.20
N VAL A 228 2.74 -5.60 -7.33
CA VAL A 228 1.78 -4.57 -6.96
C VAL A 228 1.15 -4.88 -5.60
N CYS A 229 0.92 -6.17 -5.28
CA CYS A 229 0.51 -6.61 -3.96
C CYS A 229 1.59 -7.48 -3.30
N THR A 230 1.76 -7.30 -1.99
CA THR A 230 2.68 -8.07 -1.16
C THR A 230 1.88 -9.00 -0.26
N GLU A 231 2.27 -10.27 -0.20
CA GLU A 231 1.76 -11.20 0.82
C GLU A 231 2.44 -10.86 2.15
N ILE A 232 1.66 -10.46 3.16
CA ILE A 232 2.20 -9.93 4.44
C ILE A 232 2.46 -11.07 5.44
N PHE A 233 1.59 -12.09 5.46
CA PHE A 233 1.69 -13.19 6.42
C PHE A 233 1.62 -14.54 5.75
N LYS A 234 2.65 -15.37 5.97
CA LYS A 234 2.65 -16.78 5.63
C LYS A 234 2.20 -17.60 6.84
N VAL A 235 1.06 -18.26 6.66
CA VAL A 235 0.43 -19.34 7.44
C VAL A 235 1.10 -19.73 8.77
N ASP A 236 0.39 -19.48 9.87
CA ASP A 236 0.34 -20.39 11.01
C ASP A 236 -1.06 -20.37 11.66
N LEU A 237 -1.40 -21.47 12.34
CA LEU A 237 -2.70 -21.95 12.90
C LEU A 237 -3.85 -20.95 13.12
N ILE A 238 -3.56 -19.69 13.46
CA ILE A 238 -4.51 -18.59 13.67
C ILE A 238 -5.18 -18.16 12.34
N SER A 239 -4.50 -18.27 11.19
CA SER A 239 -5.04 -17.83 9.89
C SER A 239 -6.21 -18.69 9.36
N LYS A 240 -6.31 -19.95 9.78
CA LYS A 240 -7.47 -20.81 9.46
C LYS A 240 -8.76 -20.32 10.13
N ALA A 241 -8.65 -19.66 11.29
CA ALA A 241 -9.79 -19.05 11.98
C ALA A 241 -10.12 -17.63 11.45
N CYS A 242 -9.17 -16.96 10.79
CA CYS A 242 -9.27 -15.55 10.40
C CYS A 242 -9.32 -15.27 8.88
N GLY A 243 -9.47 -16.28 8.02
CA GLY A 243 -9.78 -16.06 6.59
C GLY A 243 -8.65 -16.31 5.58
N GLY A 244 -7.58 -17.03 5.96
CA GLY A 244 -6.52 -17.48 5.03
C GLY A 244 -5.35 -16.50 4.90
N ARG A 245 -4.73 -16.44 3.71
CA ARG A 245 -3.60 -15.53 3.41
C ARG A 245 -4.02 -14.06 3.45
N VAL A 246 -3.12 -13.20 3.90
CA VAL A 246 -3.33 -11.74 4.03
C VAL A 246 -2.40 -11.00 3.08
N PHE A 247 -2.96 -10.01 2.39
CA PHE A 247 -2.31 -9.24 1.35
C PHE A 247 -2.53 -7.74 1.57
N SER A 248 -1.62 -6.92 1.05
CA SER A 248 -1.77 -5.48 0.88
C SER A 248 -1.18 -5.03 -0.45
N PHE A 249 -1.50 -3.82 -0.88
CA PHE A 249 -0.74 -3.16 -1.93
C PHE A 249 0.64 -2.75 -1.39
N ILE A 250 1.66 -2.74 -2.26
CA ILE A 250 3.04 -2.42 -1.87
C ILE A 250 3.17 -1.04 -1.19
N HIS A 251 2.25 -0.13 -1.52
CA HIS A 251 2.08 1.15 -0.84
C HIS A 251 0.67 1.70 -1.08
N LEU A 252 0.14 2.45 -0.11
CA LEU A 252 -1.19 3.07 -0.20
C LEU A 252 -1.37 3.90 -1.47
N SER A 253 -0.36 4.66 -1.88
CA SER A 253 -0.47 5.49 -3.09
C SER A 253 -0.56 4.69 -4.39
N VAL A 254 -0.05 3.45 -4.41
CA VAL A 254 -0.25 2.50 -5.51
C VAL A 254 -1.69 2.01 -5.50
N GLN A 255 -2.25 1.70 -4.32
CA GLN A 255 -3.67 1.37 -4.17
C GLN A 255 -4.58 2.52 -4.65
N GLU A 256 -4.29 3.76 -4.27
CA GLU A 256 -5.02 4.96 -4.70
C GLU A 256 -4.97 5.13 -6.22
N TYR A 257 -3.79 4.98 -6.83
CA TYR A 257 -3.64 5.03 -8.28
C TYR A 257 -4.44 3.92 -8.98
N MET A 258 -4.36 2.67 -8.50
CA MET A 258 -5.08 1.54 -9.08
C MET A 258 -6.60 1.72 -8.99
N ALA A 259 -7.10 2.27 -7.87
CA ALA A 259 -8.50 2.63 -7.72
C ALA A 259 -8.93 3.74 -8.70
N ALA A 260 -8.13 4.80 -8.82
CA ALA A 260 -8.40 5.89 -9.77
C ALA A 260 -8.37 5.42 -11.23
N LEU A 261 -7.44 4.52 -11.58
CA LEU A 261 -7.36 3.87 -12.88
C LEU A 261 -8.64 3.07 -13.18
N TYR A 262 -9.15 2.31 -12.22
CA TYR A 262 -10.38 1.54 -12.39
C TYR A 262 -11.62 2.43 -12.58
N VAL A 263 -11.72 3.54 -11.84
CA VAL A 263 -12.79 4.53 -12.04
C VAL A 263 -12.72 5.16 -13.43
N PHE A 264 -11.52 5.58 -13.83
CA PHE A 264 -11.28 6.15 -15.16
C PHE A 264 -11.68 5.16 -16.26
N TYR A 265 -11.20 3.91 -16.19
CA TYR A 265 -11.51 2.87 -17.16
C TYR A 265 -13.01 2.60 -17.24
N SER A 266 -13.68 2.42 -16.10
CA SER A 266 -15.13 2.15 -16.03
C SER A 266 -15.96 3.26 -16.67
N PHE A 267 -15.51 4.51 -16.55
CA PHE A 267 -16.18 5.63 -17.20
C PHE A 267 -15.88 5.70 -18.70
N SER A 268 -14.63 5.47 -19.11
CA SER A 268 -14.23 5.50 -20.51
C SER A 268 -14.90 4.40 -21.34
N THR A 269 -15.07 3.19 -20.78
CA THR A 269 -15.64 2.06 -21.52
C THR A 269 -17.15 1.92 -21.35
N ASN A 270 -17.66 2.14 -20.13
CA ASN A 270 -19.05 1.83 -19.78
C ASN A 270 -19.86 3.09 -19.43
N HIS A 271 -19.30 4.29 -19.60
CA HIS A 271 -19.91 5.59 -19.21
C HIS A 271 -20.44 5.61 -17.77
N THR A 272 -19.88 4.76 -16.92
CA THR A 272 -20.35 4.56 -15.54
C THR A 272 -19.45 5.34 -14.58
N ASN A 273 -19.98 6.40 -13.97
CA ASN A 273 -19.26 7.11 -12.92
C ASN A 273 -19.45 6.42 -11.56
N LEU A 274 -18.43 5.67 -11.13
CA LEU A 274 -18.45 4.94 -9.86
C LEU A 274 -18.46 5.83 -8.61
N LEU A 275 -18.12 7.12 -8.74
CA LEU A 275 -18.13 8.10 -7.64
C LEU A 275 -19.53 8.71 -7.39
N ASP A 276 -20.49 8.46 -8.29
CA ASP A 276 -21.85 9.03 -8.24
C ASP A 276 -22.87 8.16 -7.48
N GLN A 277 -22.41 7.22 -6.64
CA GLN A 277 -23.31 6.32 -5.90
C GLN A 277 -24.18 7.01 -4.83
N HIS A 278 -24.01 8.31 -4.58
CA HIS A 278 -24.86 9.08 -3.67
C HIS A 278 -25.99 9.82 -4.44
N PRO A 279 -27.28 9.63 -4.10
CA PRO A 279 -28.42 10.12 -4.88
C PRO A 279 -28.39 11.63 -5.19
N MET A 280 -27.91 12.45 -4.24
CA MET A 280 -27.78 13.91 -4.40
C MET A 280 -26.75 14.35 -5.45
N ARG A 281 -25.65 13.59 -5.68
CA ARG A 281 -24.63 13.95 -6.68
C ARG A 281 -25.11 13.66 -8.11
N LYS A 282 -25.99 12.66 -8.26
CA LYS A 282 -26.63 12.29 -9.53
C LYS A 282 -27.50 13.42 -10.10
N CYS A 283 -28.26 14.12 -9.25
CA CYS A 283 -29.12 15.24 -9.65
C CYS A 283 -28.35 16.49 -10.09
N ILE A 284 -27.19 16.80 -9.48
CA ILE A 284 -26.43 18.03 -9.76
C ILE A 284 -25.74 17.99 -11.14
N ARG A 285 -25.37 16.80 -11.63
CA ARG A 285 -24.61 16.63 -12.88
C ARG A 285 -25.45 16.40 -14.13
N LEU A 286 -26.77 16.21 -14.01
CA LEU A 286 -27.71 16.27 -15.15
C LEU A 286 -27.62 17.61 -15.92
N PHE A 287 -27.08 18.65 -15.29
CA PHE A 287 -26.94 19.99 -15.87
C PHE A 287 -25.53 20.32 -16.42
N LYS A 288 -24.52 19.44 -16.25
CA LYS A 288 -23.16 19.63 -16.81
C LYS A 288 -22.49 18.30 -17.18
N PRO A 289 -22.15 18.05 -18.46
CA PRO A 289 -21.37 16.87 -18.84
C PRO A 289 -19.99 16.90 -18.15
N THR A 290 -19.63 15.83 -17.46
CA THR A 290 -18.33 15.71 -16.79
C THR A 290 -17.27 15.35 -17.83
N LYS A 291 -16.23 16.16 -18.00
CA LYS A 291 -15.10 15.82 -18.87
C LYS A 291 -14.26 14.71 -18.23
N LEU A 292 -13.66 13.87 -19.07
CA LEU A 292 -12.85 12.73 -18.62
C LEU A 292 -11.69 13.14 -17.69
N PHE A 293 -11.03 14.26 -17.99
CA PHE A 293 -9.98 14.82 -17.13
C PHE A 293 -10.49 15.22 -15.75
N ASP A 294 -11.66 15.88 -15.68
CA ASP A 294 -12.27 16.32 -14.42
C ASP A 294 -12.67 15.10 -13.57
N LEU A 295 -13.12 14.02 -14.20
CA LEU A 295 -13.45 12.78 -13.50
C LEU A 295 -12.19 12.08 -12.98
N HIS A 296 -11.12 11.98 -13.78
CA HIS A 296 -9.86 11.38 -13.32
C HIS A 296 -9.33 12.15 -12.10
N LYS A 297 -9.36 13.49 -12.17
CA LYS A 297 -8.97 14.35 -11.06
C LYS A 297 -9.83 14.11 -9.82
N GLU A 298 -11.15 14.05 -9.95
CA GLU A 298 -12.06 13.75 -8.83
C GLU A 298 -11.81 12.35 -8.26
N ALA A 299 -11.49 11.35 -9.10
CA ALA A 299 -11.17 10.01 -8.65
C ALA A 299 -9.89 9.97 -7.82
N VAL A 300 -8.85 10.69 -8.25
CA VAL A 300 -7.60 10.85 -7.48
C VAL A 300 -7.87 11.58 -6.17
N ASP A 301 -8.59 12.70 -6.20
CA ASP A 301 -8.92 13.49 -5.01
C ASP A 301 -9.76 12.67 -4.01
N GLN A 302 -10.73 11.89 -4.49
CA GLN A 302 -11.57 11.03 -3.66
C GLN A 302 -10.78 9.87 -3.07
N ALA A 303 -9.90 9.23 -3.84
CA ALA A 303 -9.02 8.18 -3.36
C ALA A 303 -8.14 8.68 -2.20
N GLN A 304 -7.59 9.89 -2.32
CA GLN A 304 -6.82 10.55 -1.27
C GLN A 304 -7.69 10.95 -0.05
N ARG A 305 -8.95 11.35 -0.25
CA ARG A 305 -9.85 11.70 0.86
C ARG A 305 -10.25 10.52 1.74
N TRP A 306 -10.33 9.31 1.18
CA TRP A 306 -10.57 8.10 1.98
C TRP A 306 -9.48 7.85 3.03
N LYS A 307 -8.34 8.55 2.95
CA LYS A 307 -7.29 8.59 3.98
C LYS A 307 -7.67 9.35 5.25
N VAL A 308 -8.53 10.37 5.16
CA VAL A 308 -8.75 11.39 6.22
C VAL A 308 -10.06 11.19 6.97
N LEU A 309 -11.02 10.49 6.37
CA LEU A 309 -12.30 10.19 7.01
C LEU A 309 -12.18 8.97 7.94
N LYS A 310 -11.45 9.14 9.06
CA LYS A 310 -11.59 8.44 10.35
C LYS A 310 -10.47 8.83 11.31
#